data_AF-A0A1G7GHU9-F1
#
_entry.id   AF-A0A1G7GHU9-F1
#
_cell.length_a   1.000
_cell.length_b   1.000
_cell.length_c   1.000
_cell.angle_alpha   90.00
_cell.angle_beta   90.00
_cell.angle_gamma   90.00
#
_symmetry.space_group_name_H-M   'P 1'
#
loop_
_entity.id
_entity.type
_entity.pdbx_description
1 polymer ?
#
loop_
_entity_poly.entity_id
_entity_poly.type
_entity_poly.pdbx_seq_one_letter_code
_entity_poly.pdbx_strand_id
1 'polypeptide(L)'
;MAHWRDMLRLCPNDNMGLRHVLAPKLLHLTLFEAVRAVLDAYEEPDLAKAGAEWSYTDALLRFKQGGATSGANTALTAAIKNTPHVPASLLGETRLPKQPPPHDALGSKDEAVLTVLSSLETWTSTKGALTWLRA
;
A
#
# COMPACT_ATOMS: atom_id res chain seq x y z
N MET A 1 12.31 13.35 13.88
CA MET A 1 11.94 12.19 13.04
C MET A 1 12.01 10.84 13.81
N ALA A 2 11.66 10.81 15.11
CA ALA A 2 11.81 9.62 15.96
C ALA A 2 10.48 8.91 16.32
N HIS A 3 9.33 9.57 16.15
CA HIS A 3 8.08 9.12 16.74
C HIS A 3 7.48 7.83 16.14
N TRP A 4 7.67 7.55 14.85
CA TRP A 4 7.09 6.35 14.22
C TRP A 4 7.82 5.05 14.64
N ARG A 5 9.14 5.11 14.85
CA ARG A 5 9.92 3.96 15.35
C ARG A 5 9.53 3.60 16.78
N ASP A 6 9.28 4.62 17.61
CA ASP A 6 8.76 4.42 18.96
C ASP A 6 7.35 3.81 18.95
N MET A 7 6.49 4.24 18.01
CA MET A 7 5.16 3.63 17.85
C MET A 7 5.24 2.14 17.45
N LEU A 8 6.13 1.77 16.51
CA LEU A 8 6.33 0.37 16.13
C LEU A 8 6.93 -0.46 17.28
N ARG A 9 7.89 0.12 18.03
CA ARG A 9 8.48 -0.52 19.21
C ARG A 9 7.44 -0.81 20.31
N LEU A 10 6.46 0.07 20.46
CA LEU A 10 5.39 -0.08 21.46
C LEU A 10 4.27 -1.05 21.01
N CYS A 11 4.25 -1.45 19.73
CA CYS A 11 3.26 -2.37 19.16
C CYS A 11 3.92 -3.45 18.28
N PRO A 12 4.80 -4.31 18.85
CA PRO A 12 5.58 -5.28 18.08
C PRO A 12 4.70 -6.33 17.35
N ASN A 13 3.54 -6.68 17.93
CA ASN A 13 2.59 -7.62 17.32
C ASN A 13 1.53 -6.92 16.44
N ASP A 14 1.65 -5.61 16.26
CA ASP A 14 0.67 -4.76 15.59
C ASP A 14 -0.80 -5.02 15.99
N ASN A 15 -1.02 -5.22 17.28
CA ASN A 15 -2.36 -5.46 17.85
C ASN A 15 -3.35 -4.30 17.61
N MET A 16 -2.87 -3.16 17.08
CA MET A 16 -3.66 -1.97 16.78
C MET A 16 -3.76 -1.68 15.26
N GLY A 17 -3.13 -2.47 14.41
CA GLY A 17 -3.15 -2.27 12.95
C GLY A 17 -2.45 -0.98 12.48
N LEU A 18 -1.50 -0.45 13.26
CA LEU A 18 -0.77 0.78 12.96
C LEU A 18 0.01 0.68 11.65
N ARG A 19 0.44 -0.53 11.27
CA ARG A 19 1.13 -0.76 9.99
C ARG A 19 0.32 -0.23 8.81
N HIS A 20 -1.01 -0.38 8.88
CA HIS A 20 -1.94 -0.06 7.81
C HIS A 20 -2.08 1.45 7.51
N VAL A 21 -1.65 2.26 8.47
CA VAL A 21 -1.68 3.72 8.41
C VAL A 21 -0.26 4.26 8.17
N LEU A 22 0.73 3.65 8.80
CA LEU A 22 2.11 4.13 8.79
C LEU A 22 2.76 4.00 7.41
N ALA A 23 2.66 2.85 6.75
CA ALA A 23 3.33 2.61 5.48
C ALA A 23 2.92 3.64 4.39
N PRO A 24 1.62 3.85 4.11
CA PRO A 24 1.18 4.84 3.12
C PRO A 24 1.57 6.28 3.48
N LYS A 25 1.54 6.66 4.77
CA LYS A 25 1.91 8.01 5.23
C LYS A 25 3.41 8.26 5.17
N LEU A 26 4.24 7.29 5.57
CA LEU A 26 5.69 7.38 5.41
C LEU A 26 6.07 7.51 3.93
N LEU A 27 5.36 6.78 3.06
CA LEU A 27 5.57 6.85 1.62
C LEU A 27 5.10 8.19 1.02
N HIS A 28 4.03 8.78 1.54
CA HIS A 28 3.59 10.13 1.17
C HIS A 28 4.68 11.16 1.52
N LEU A 29 5.27 11.05 2.71
CA LEU A 29 6.36 11.90 3.19
C LEU A 29 7.72 11.60 2.55
N THR A 30 7.81 10.67 1.58
CA THR A 30 9.04 10.31 0.88
C THR A 30 10.13 9.76 1.83
N LEU A 31 9.73 9.18 2.96
CA LEU A 31 10.64 8.55 3.93
C LEU A 31 10.91 7.10 3.53
N PHE A 32 11.58 6.90 2.39
CA PHE A 32 11.72 5.59 1.74
C PHE A 32 12.35 4.52 2.62
N GLU A 33 13.40 4.86 3.37
CA GLU A 33 14.01 3.90 4.31
C GLU A 33 13.05 3.49 5.43
N ALA A 34 12.18 4.40 5.89
CA ALA A 34 11.18 4.10 6.90
C ALA A 34 10.09 3.18 6.34
N VAL A 35 9.64 3.42 5.10
CA VAL A 35 8.68 2.54 4.42
C VAL A 35 9.28 1.15 4.27
N ARG A 36 10.53 1.04 3.80
CA ARG A 36 11.22 -0.26 3.66
C ARG A 36 11.32 -0.98 5.01
N ALA A 37 11.72 -0.28 6.07
CA ALA A 37 11.79 -0.85 7.41
C ALA A 37 10.42 -1.37 7.91
N VAL A 38 9.32 -0.67 7.61
CA VAL A 38 7.97 -1.16 7.92
C VAL A 38 7.66 -2.40 7.10
N LEU A 39 7.89 -2.37 5.80
CA LEU A 39 7.59 -3.50 4.91
C LEU A 39 8.36 -4.77 5.30
N ASP A 40 9.65 -4.62 5.67
CA ASP A 40 10.51 -5.72 6.06
C ASP A 40 10.14 -6.27 7.45
N ALA A 41 9.71 -5.40 8.38
CA ALA A 41 9.35 -5.81 9.74
C ALA A 41 8.10 -6.70 9.83
N TYR A 42 7.19 -6.58 8.85
CA TYR A 42 6.02 -7.44 8.74
C TYR A 42 5.95 -8.12 7.37
N GLU A 43 7.12 -8.41 6.79
CA GLU A 43 7.19 -9.14 5.52
C GLU A 43 6.54 -10.51 5.69
N GLU A 44 5.48 -10.74 4.92
CA GLU A 44 4.92 -12.08 4.76
C GLU A 44 5.69 -12.80 3.67
N PRO A 45 6.35 -13.94 3.97
CA PRO A 45 7.15 -14.69 2.99
C PRO A 45 6.35 -15.14 1.77
N ASP A 46 5.03 -15.23 1.94
CA ASP A 46 4.09 -15.51 0.87
C ASP A 46 3.45 -14.19 0.42
N LEU A 47 3.83 -13.72 -0.77
CA LEU A 47 3.25 -12.52 -1.38
C LEU A 47 1.73 -12.62 -1.60
N ALA A 48 1.17 -13.83 -1.68
CA ALA A 48 -0.28 -14.02 -1.73
C ALA A 48 -0.96 -13.74 -0.37
N LYS A 49 -0.17 -13.71 0.72
CA LYS A 49 -0.61 -13.42 2.09
C LYS A 49 -0.22 -12.03 2.59
N ALA A 50 0.73 -11.37 1.94
CA ALA A 50 1.16 -10.01 2.27
C ALA A 50 0.01 -8.98 2.20
N GLY A 51 -1.07 -9.30 1.50
CA GLY A 51 -2.24 -8.42 1.37
C GLY A 51 -2.03 -7.27 0.40
N ALA A 52 -3.14 -6.60 0.06
CA ALA A 52 -3.15 -5.55 -0.94
C ALA A 52 -2.30 -4.34 -0.51
N GLU A 53 -2.39 -3.90 0.74
CA GLU A 53 -1.67 -2.71 1.16
C GLU A 53 -0.15 -2.84 1.02
N TRP A 54 0.41 -3.97 1.40
CA TRP A 54 1.85 -4.22 1.34
C TRP A 54 2.35 -4.24 -0.10
N SER A 55 1.67 -5.01 -0.95
CA SER A 55 2.05 -5.21 -2.34
C SER A 55 1.94 -3.92 -3.15
N TYR A 56 0.88 -3.14 -2.95
CA TYR A 56 0.72 -1.83 -3.61
C TYR A 56 1.67 -0.76 -3.04
N THR A 57 1.98 -0.80 -1.74
CA THR A 57 2.97 0.11 -1.13
C THR A 57 4.37 -0.15 -1.66
N ASP A 58 4.81 -1.42 -1.75
CA ASP A 58 6.13 -1.76 -2.31
C ASP A 58 6.22 -1.36 -3.78
N ALA A 59 5.18 -1.61 -4.57
CA ALA A 59 5.12 -1.19 -5.97
C ALA A 59 5.27 0.34 -6.11
N LEU A 60 4.52 1.12 -5.33
CA LEU A 60 4.59 2.58 -5.37
C LEU A 60 5.92 3.12 -4.82
N LEU A 61 6.51 2.46 -3.81
CA LEU A 61 7.84 2.80 -3.30
C LEU A 61 8.90 2.68 -4.40
N ARG A 62 8.93 1.54 -5.11
CA ARG A 62 9.85 1.33 -6.24
C ARG A 62 9.62 2.36 -7.35
N PHE A 63 8.36 2.67 -7.64
CA PHE A 63 8.02 3.71 -8.61
C PHE A 63 8.50 5.09 -8.18
N LYS A 64 8.35 5.47 -6.91
CA LYS A 64 8.84 6.77 -6.41
C LYS A 64 10.36 6.86 -6.41
N GLN A 65 11.07 5.73 -6.27
CA GLN A 65 12.53 5.69 -6.28
C GLN A 65 13.14 5.72 -7.69
N GLY A 66 12.48 5.13 -8.69
CA GLY A 66 13.08 4.96 -10.02
C GLY A 66 12.15 5.14 -11.22
N GLY A 67 10.87 5.45 -11.01
CA GLY A 67 9.83 5.46 -12.04
C GLY A 67 9.37 4.05 -12.44
N ALA A 68 8.78 3.93 -13.63
CA ALA A 68 8.24 2.69 -14.20
C ALA A 68 9.33 1.70 -14.68
N THR A 69 10.26 1.38 -13.78
CA THR A 69 11.31 0.38 -13.98
C THR A 69 10.73 -1.02 -14.08
N SER A 70 11.51 -1.97 -14.62
CA SER A 70 11.11 -3.39 -14.64
C SER A 70 10.72 -3.89 -13.25
N GLY A 71 11.51 -3.55 -12.22
CA GLY A 71 11.22 -3.94 -10.83
C GLY A 71 9.92 -3.34 -10.29
N ALA A 72 9.63 -2.06 -10.57
CA ALA A 72 8.37 -1.44 -10.16
C ALA A 72 7.18 -2.08 -10.90
N ASN A 73 7.32 -2.31 -12.21
CA ASN A 73 6.27 -2.92 -13.03
C ASN A 73 5.97 -4.35 -12.58
N THR A 74 7.00 -5.17 -12.33
CA THR A 74 6.82 -6.54 -11.80
C THR A 74 6.10 -6.54 -10.46
N ALA A 75 6.49 -5.65 -9.53
CA ALA A 75 5.81 -5.53 -8.24
C ALA A 75 4.34 -5.13 -8.40
N LEU A 76 4.05 -4.15 -9.27
CA LEU A 76 2.68 -3.71 -9.54
C LEU A 76 1.85 -4.82 -10.18
N THR A 77 2.37 -5.52 -11.19
CA THR A 77 1.65 -6.64 -11.83
C THR A 77 1.33 -7.75 -10.84
N ALA A 78 2.24 -8.08 -9.92
CA ALA A 78 1.99 -9.04 -8.87
C ALA A 78 0.89 -8.57 -7.90
N ALA A 79 0.93 -7.30 -7.49
CA ALA A 79 -0.09 -6.69 -6.63
C ALA A 79 -1.49 -6.72 -7.29
N ILE A 80 -1.57 -6.38 -8.58
CA ILE A 80 -2.82 -6.43 -9.36
C ILE A 80 -3.35 -7.86 -9.49
N LYS A 81 -2.48 -8.83 -9.72
CA LYS A 81 -2.87 -10.24 -9.83
C LYS A 81 -3.50 -10.75 -8.53
N ASN A 82 -2.96 -10.35 -7.37
CA ASN A 82 -3.46 -10.80 -6.07
C ASN A 82 -4.72 -10.04 -5.64
N THR A 83 -4.77 -8.73 -5.87
CA THR A 83 -5.93 -7.90 -5.52
C THR A 83 -6.32 -6.99 -6.70
N PRO A 84 -7.13 -7.50 -7.66
CA PRO A 84 -7.44 -6.81 -8.91
C PRO A 84 -8.44 -5.64 -8.74
N HIS A 85 -9.00 -5.46 -7.54
CA HIS A 85 -10.03 -4.44 -7.27
C HIS A 85 -9.45 -3.05 -6.94
N VAL A 86 -8.17 -2.98 -6.57
CA VAL A 86 -7.51 -1.71 -6.18
C VAL A 86 -7.37 -0.73 -7.36
N PRO A 87 -6.96 -1.13 -8.58
CA PRO A 87 -6.72 -0.18 -9.66
C PRO A 87 -7.98 0.59 -10.06
N ALA A 88 -9.09 -0.11 -10.29
CA ALA A 88 -10.37 0.53 -10.65
C ALA A 88 -10.85 1.52 -9.57
N SER A 89 -10.56 1.23 -8.29
CA SER A 89 -10.91 2.12 -7.18
C SER A 89 -9.99 3.35 -7.11
N LEU A 90 -8.66 3.17 -7.29
CA LEU A 90 -7.69 4.28 -7.35
C LEU A 90 -7.92 5.19 -8.56
N LEU A 91 -8.32 4.62 -9.69
CA LEU A 91 -8.61 5.35 -10.93
C LEU A 91 -9.98 6.05 -10.92
N GLY A 92 -10.79 5.84 -9.87
CA GLY A 92 -12.12 6.44 -9.73
C GLY A 92 -13.20 5.80 -10.61
N GLU A 93 -12.93 4.62 -11.17
CA GLU A 93 -13.86 3.85 -12.01
C GLU A 93 -14.88 3.08 -11.16
N THR A 94 -14.51 2.75 -9.91
CA THR A 94 -15.41 2.18 -8.91
C THR A 94 -15.67 3.17 -7.79
N ARG A 95 -16.95 3.43 -7.49
CA ARG A 95 -17.33 4.26 -6.34
C ARG A 95 -16.95 3.57 -5.02
N LEU A 96 -16.18 4.26 -4.19
CA LEU A 96 -15.89 3.84 -2.82
C LEU A 96 -17.16 3.89 -1.95
N PRO A 97 -17.32 2.96 -0.99
CA PRO A 97 -18.44 2.99 -0.07
C PRO A 97 -18.40 4.23 0.82
N LYS A 98 -19.56 4.65 1.33
CA LYS A 98 -19.68 5.81 2.24
C LYS A 98 -19.06 5.55 3.61
N GLN A 99 -18.96 4.29 4.01
CA GLN A 99 -18.37 3.84 5.25
C GLN A 99 -17.34 2.76 4.93
N PRO A 100 -16.21 2.70 5.65
CA PRO A 100 -15.25 1.63 5.49
C PRO A 100 -15.91 0.29 5.84
N PRO A 101 -15.54 -0.80 5.14
CA PRO A 101 -16.04 -2.13 5.47
C PRO A 101 -15.59 -2.53 6.90
N PRO A 102 -16.45 -3.23 7.66
CA PRO A 102 -16.15 -3.58 9.05
C PRO A 102 -15.18 -4.76 9.18
N HIS A 103 -15.00 -5.53 8.11
CA HIS A 103 -14.06 -6.64 8.02
C HIS A 103 -13.64 -6.81 6.56
N ASP A 104 -12.49 -7.41 6.35
CA ASP A 104 -11.97 -7.78 5.06
C ASP A 104 -11.33 -9.17 5.10
N ALA A 105 -11.08 -9.70 3.91
CA ALA A 105 -10.29 -10.92 3.72
C ALA A 105 -9.22 -10.66 2.64
N LEU A 106 -8.13 -11.40 2.68
CA LEU A 106 -7.06 -11.31 1.68
C LEU A 106 -7.62 -11.49 0.25
N GLY A 107 -7.25 -10.59 -0.65
CA GLY A 107 -7.70 -10.53 -2.04
C GLY A 107 -9.13 -10.02 -2.23
N SER A 108 -9.87 -9.73 -1.16
CA SER A 108 -11.26 -9.31 -1.26
C SER A 108 -11.42 -7.88 -1.78
N LYS A 109 -12.63 -7.56 -2.23
CA LYS A 109 -13.01 -6.18 -2.58
C LYS A 109 -12.93 -5.24 -1.37
N ASP A 110 -13.23 -5.74 -0.17
CA ASP A 110 -13.20 -4.92 1.04
C ASP A 110 -11.77 -4.57 1.46
N GLU A 111 -10.82 -5.51 1.32
CA GLU A 111 -9.39 -5.26 1.51
C GLU A 111 -8.90 -4.18 0.52
N ALA A 112 -9.35 -4.27 -0.74
CA ALA A 112 -9.02 -3.26 -1.74
C ALA A 112 -9.56 -1.87 -1.37
N VAL A 113 -10.78 -1.78 -0.83
CA VAL A 113 -11.35 -0.52 -0.35
C VAL A 113 -10.49 0.05 0.78
N LEU A 114 -10.11 -0.76 1.77
CA LEU A 114 -9.28 -0.30 2.88
C LEU A 114 -7.91 0.19 2.40
N THR A 115 -7.29 -0.55 1.48
CA THR A 115 -6.02 -0.18 0.84
C THR A 115 -6.12 1.13 0.08
N VAL A 116 -7.21 1.36 -0.65
CA VAL A 116 -7.43 2.62 -1.36
C VAL A 116 -7.63 3.75 -0.36
N LEU A 117 -8.46 3.57 0.67
CA LEU A 117 -8.72 4.61 1.67
C LEU A 117 -7.44 5.02 2.41
N SER A 118 -6.53 4.09 2.70
CA SER A 118 -5.27 4.39 3.38
C SER A 118 -4.22 5.07 2.48
N SER A 119 -4.24 4.77 1.17
CA SER A 119 -3.17 5.15 0.25
C SER A 119 -3.56 6.14 -0.87
N LEU A 120 -4.84 6.49 -1.01
CA LEU A 120 -5.35 7.33 -2.10
C LEU A 120 -4.61 8.66 -2.21
N GLU A 121 -4.38 9.34 -1.09
CA GLU A 121 -3.61 10.58 -1.03
C GLU A 121 -2.17 10.38 -1.54
N THR A 122 -1.52 9.29 -1.17
CA THR A 122 -0.15 8.96 -1.58
C THR A 122 -0.07 8.70 -3.08
N TRP A 123 -1.02 7.95 -3.65
CA TRP A 123 -1.09 7.69 -5.09
C TRP A 123 -1.40 8.95 -5.89
N THR A 124 -2.41 9.70 -5.50
CA THR A 124 -2.85 10.93 -6.21
C THR A 124 -1.81 12.05 -6.16
N SER A 125 -1.07 12.18 -5.06
CA SER A 125 0.02 13.15 -4.93
C SER A 125 1.32 12.73 -5.65
N THR A 126 1.46 11.45 -6.02
CA THR A 126 2.65 10.97 -6.73
C THR A 126 2.52 11.21 -8.23
N LYS A 127 3.31 12.15 -8.74
CA LYS A 127 3.32 12.53 -10.16
C LYS A 127 3.50 11.30 -11.05
N GLY A 128 2.55 11.09 -11.97
CA GLY A 128 2.58 10.00 -12.95
C GLY A 128 2.15 8.63 -12.43
N ALA A 129 1.90 8.45 -11.12
CA ALA A 129 1.56 7.14 -10.57
C ALA A 129 0.23 6.59 -11.10
N LEU A 130 -0.81 7.42 -11.21
CA LEU A 130 -2.10 6.98 -11.76
C LEU A 130 -2.04 6.71 -13.27
N THR A 131 -1.20 7.44 -14.01
CA THR A 131 -0.95 7.15 -15.43
C THR A 131 -0.22 5.82 -15.59
N TRP A 132 0.78 5.57 -14.73
CA TRP A 132 1.51 4.31 -14.69
C TRP A 132 0.61 3.14 -14.30
N LEU A 133 -0.28 3.31 -13.32
CA LEU A 133 -1.24 2.29 -12.90
C LEU A 133 -2.21 1.86 -14.02
N ARG A 134 -2.47 2.74 -14.98
CA ARG A 134 -3.36 2.49 -16.12
C ARG A 134 -2.64 1.79 -17.30
N ALA A 135 -1.32 1.88 -17.37
CA ALA A 135 -0.51 1.42 -18.51
C ALA A 135 -0.34 -0.09 -18.51
#